data_AF-A0A9E7R326-F1
#
_entry.id   AF-A0A9E7R326-F1
#
_cell.length_a   1.000
_cell.length_b   1.000
_cell.length_c   1.000
_cell.angle_alpha   90.00
_cell.angle_beta   90.00
_cell.angle_gamma   90.00
#
_symmetry.space_group_name_H-M   'P 1'
#
loop_
_entity.id
_entity.type
_entity.pdbx_description
1 polymer ?
#
loop_
_entity_poly.entity_id
_entity_poly.type
_entity_poly.pdbx_seq_one_letter_code
_entity_poly.pdbx_strand_id
1 'polypeptide(L)'
;MALRHWLLVLAVVGVVTTGAGGTGAFSSATAERGVSVAVAPPEDAFLGLTDSLDATVPENGTRADLLTVTNRLNQRVDLTAEVFETDPDGGPNVTNVSVVLSLEPGEGGPVSADLACDSNATESVTVTVDAVGTGVRVENASRPVELTCS
;
A
#
# COMPACT_ATOMS: atom_id res chain seq x y z
N MET A 1 -12.64 34.15 -74.72
CA MET A 1 -12.74 34.09 -73.25
C MET A 1 -14.22 34.20 -72.92
N ALA A 2 -14.99 33.11 -72.96
CA ALA A 2 -15.06 32.03 -71.96
C ALA A 2 -15.33 32.63 -70.56
N LEU A 3 -16.47 32.41 -69.91
CA LEU A 3 -17.19 31.15 -69.73
C LEU A 3 -18.63 31.50 -69.27
N ARG A 4 -19.64 31.31 -70.12
CA ARG A 4 -20.64 30.22 -70.07
C ARG A 4 -21.77 30.40 -69.04
N HIS A 5 -22.96 30.57 -69.62
CA HIS A 5 -24.21 29.88 -69.32
C HIS A 5 -25.04 30.33 -68.11
N TRP A 6 -26.03 31.14 -68.47
CA TRP A 6 -27.33 31.35 -67.83
C TRP A 6 -27.99 30.10 -67.24
N LEU A 7 -28.52 30.28 -66.01
CA LEU A 7 -29.85 29.91 -65.51
C LEU A 7 -30.40 28.50 -65.78
N LEU A 8 -30.48 27.69 -64.72
CA LEU A 8 -31.62 26.80 -64.36
C LEU A 8 -31.48 26.53 -62.84
N VAL A 9 -32.17 27.24 -61.93
CA VAL A 9 -33.59 27.16 -61.53
C VAL A 9 -33.93 25.86 -60.76
N LEU A 10 -34.64 26.07 -59.63
CA LEU A 10 -35.37 25.11 -58.76
C LEU A 10 -34.53 24.35 -57.71
N ALA A 11 -34.89 24.26 -56.43
CA ALA A 11 -36.11 24.64 -55.73
C ALA A 11 -35.81 24.91 -54.24
N VAL A 12 -36.39 25.99 -53.74
CA VAL A 12 -36.52 26.33 -52.32
C VAL A 12 -37.65 25.49 -51.72
N VAL A 13 -37.37 24.79 -50.63
CA VAL A 13 -38.33 24.39 -49.57
C VAL A 13 -37.51 24.56 -48.29
N GLY A 14 -37.64 25.64 -47.50
CA GLY A 14 -38.83 26.04 -46.74
C GLY A 14 -39.03 25.02 -45.61
N VAL A 15 -38.54 25.22 -44.39
CA VAL A 15 -39.22 25.99 -43.34
C VAL A 15 -38.20 26.39 -42.25
N VAL A 16 -38.26 27.66 -41.87
CA VAL A 16 -37.71 28.23 -40.64
C VAL A 16 -38.82 28.17 -39.58
N THR A 17 -38.57 27.57 -38.42
CA THR A 17 -39.18 28.02 -37.15
C THR A 17 -38.23 27.78 -35.98
N THR A 18 -37.92 28.91 -35.36
CA THR A 18 -37.04 29.20 -34.22
C THR A 18 -37.41 28.50 -32.91
N GLY A 19 -36.39 28.15 -32.12
CA GLY A 19 -36.54 27.86 -30.69
C GLY A 19 -35.20 27.89 -29.99
N ALA A 20 -34.96 28.95 -29.23
CA ALA A 20 -33.75 29.21 -28.47
C ALA A 20 -33.49 28.17 -27.37
N GLY A 21 -32.22 27.94 -27.04
CA GLY A 21 -31.84 27.39 -25.75
C GLY A 21 -30.70 26.37 -25.81
N GLY A 22 -29.55 26.77 -25.29
CA GLY A 22 -28.59 25.84 -24.72
C GLY A 22 -27.36 25.59 -25.56
N THR A 23 -26.33 26.42 -25.37
CA THR A 23 -24.94 25.96 -25.37
C THR A 23 -24.80 24.81 -24.37
N GLY A 24 -25.02 23.58 -24.82
CA GLY A 24 -24.75 22.36 -24.08
C GLY A 24 -23.47 21.74 -24.60
N ALA A 25 -22.34 22.43 -24.39
CA ALA A 25 -21.04 21.80 -24.53
C ALA A 25 -21.04 20.59 -23.60
N PHE A 26 -21.10 19.38 -24.14
CA PHE A 26 -20.72 18.18 -23.40
C PHE A 26 -19.21 18.20 -23.24
N SER A 27 -18.73 19.13 -22.40
CA SER A 27 -17.44 18.99 -21.76
C SER A 27 -17.64 17.88 -20.75
N SER A 28 -17.44 16.63 -21.18
CA SER A 28 -17.20 15.54 -20.26
C SER A 28 -15.87 15.85 -19.57
N ALA A 29 -15.93 16.70 -18.55
CA ALA A 29 -14.86 16.85 -17.59
C ALA A 29 -14.80 15.53 -16.81
N THR A 30 -14.12 14.55 -17.40
CA THR A 30 -13.59 13.41 -16.64
C THR A 30 -12.54 14.02 -15.72
N ALA A 31 -12.98 14.44 -14.53
CA ALA A 31 -12.10 14.79 -13.45
C ALA A 31 -11.46 13.47 -12.98
N GLU A 32 -10.40 13.07 -13.66
CA GLU A 32 -9.48 12.05 -13.17
C GLU A 32 -8.92 12.58 -11.85
N ARG A 33 -9.53 12.21 -10.73
CA ARG A 33 -8.88 12.35 -9.43
C ARG A 33 -7.75 11.33 -9.41
N GLY A 34 -6.62 11.69 -10.03
CA GLY A 34 -5.39 10.93 -9.96
C GLY A 34 -4.94 10.89 -8.50
N VAL A 35 -5.21 9.78 -7.82
CA VAL A 35 -4.62 9.51 -6.51
C VAL A 35 -3.19 9.08 -6.77
N SER A 36 -2.25 10.00 -6.55
CA SER A 36 -0.82 9.70 -6.57
C SER A 36 -0.46 9.05 -5.23
N VAL A 37 -0.30 7.73 -5.21
CA VAL A 37 0.20 7.01 -4.04
C VAL A 37 1.72 7.10 -4.07
N ALA A 38 2.28 8.00 -3.26
CA ALA A 38 3.72 8.07 -3.04
C ALA A 38 4.07 7.17 -1.86
N VAL A 39 4.90 6.14 -2.10
CA VAL A 39 5.49 5.32 -1.04
C VAL A 39 6.63 6.15 -0.44
N ALA A 40 6.52 6.50 0.85
CA ALA A 40 7.58 7.21 1.54
C ALA A 40 8.82 6.31 1.68
N PRO A 41 10.04 6.85 1.56
CA PRO A 41 11.25 6.13 1.94
C PRO A 41 11.16 5.64 3.40
N PRO A 42 11.80 4.51 3.76
CA PRO A 42 11.68 3.92 5.09
C PRO A 42 12.16 4.86 6.22
N GLU A 43 13.10 5.75 5.94
CA GLU A 43 13.54 6.80 6.89
C GLU A 43 12.45 7.81 7.24
N ASP A 44 11.50 8.07 6.34
CA ASP A 44 10.43 9.06 6.50
C ASP A 44 9.03 8.41 6.63
N ALA A 45 8.97 7.08 6.75
CA ALA A 45 7.72 6.35 6.90
C ALA A 45 7.02 6.70 8.22
N PHE A 46 5.67 6.73 8.20
CA PHE A 46 4.84 6.98 9.39
C PHE A 46 5.01 5.93 10.49
N LEU A 47 5.39 4.71 10.10
CA LEU A 47 5.84 3.67 11.00
C LEU A 47 7.33 3.42 10.75
N GLY A 48 8.14 3.50 11.79
CA GLY A 48 9.53 3.04 11.74
C GLY A 48 9.59 1.53 11.98
N LEU A 49 10.22 0.78 11.08
CA LEU A 49 10.47 -0.65 11.24
C LEU A 49 11.98 -0.87 11.36
N THR A 50 12.45 -1.35 12.51
CA THR A 50 13.88 -1.58 12.81
C THR A 50 14.09 -3.02 13.25
N ASP A 51 15.13 -3.70 12.78
CA ASP A 51 15.39 -5.10 13.15
C ASP A 51 15.83 -5.14 14.61
N SER A 52 15.23 -6.04 15.39
CA SER A 52 15.58 -6.20 16.80
C SER A 52 16.78 -7.11 17.00
N LEU A 53 17.07 -8.04 16.07
CA LEU A 53 18.25 -8.90 16.07
C LEU A 53 18.57 -9.42 14.66
N ASP A 54 19.86 -9.69 14.41
CA ASP A 54 20.30 -10.75 13.48
C ASP A 54 19.85 -12.09 14.10
N ALA A 55 18.66 -12.55 13.76
CA ALA A 55 17.95 -13.59 14.49
C ALA A 55 18.63 -14.96 14.31
N THR A 56 19.54 -15.30 15.21
CA THR A 56 19.93 -16.68 15.43
C THR A 56 18.83 -17.36 16.24
N VAL A 57 18.10 -18.27 15.60
CA VAL A 57 17.01 -19.02 16.23
C VAL A 57 17.59 -20.29 16.86
N PRO A 58 17.51 -20.47 18.19
CA PRO A 58 17.95 -21.71 18.81
C PRO A 58 17.04 -22.87 18.42
N GLU A 59 17.62 -24.06 18.19
CA GLU A 59 16.97 -25.31 17.74
C GLU A 59 15.59 -25.66 18.36
N ASN A 60 15.27 -25.18 19.57
CA ASN A 60 14.14 -25.70 20.36
C ASN A 60 12.86 -24.85 20.38
N GLY A 61 12.59 -24.01 19.39
CA GLY A 61 11.30 -23.31 19.35
C GLY A 61 11.23 -22.20 20.40
N THR A 62 11.76 -21.01 20.12
CA THR A 62 11.81 -19.92 21.10
C THR A 62 11.06 -18.69 20.60
N ARG A 63 10.38 -18.01 21.52
CA ARG A 63 9.76 -16.72 21.25
C ARG A 63 10.85 -15.67 21.05
N ALA A 64 10.85 -15.01 19.90
CA ALA A 64 11.84 -14.00 19.55
C ALA A 64 11.18 -12.73 18.99
N ASP A 65 11.85 -11.60 19.17
CA ASP A 65 11.44 -10.31 18.61
C ASP A 65 12.01 -10.15 17.21
N LEU A 66 11.15 -10.17 16.20
CA LEU A 66 11.53 -10.08 14.78
C LEU A 66 11.95 -8.66 14.41
N LEU A 67 11.12 -7.68 14.79
CA LEU A 67 11.39 -6.26 14.58
C LEU A 67 10.77 -5.42 15.68
N THR A 68 11.20 -4.16 15.76
CA THR A 68 10.57 -3.11 16.55
C THR A 68 9.82 -2.16 15.63
N VAL A 69 8.52 -1.97 15.90
CA VAL A 69 7.68 -0.96 15.26
C VAL A 69 7.71 0.30 16.11
N THR A 70 7.89 1.46 15.49
CA THR A 70 7.86 2.77 16.15
C THR A 70 6.80 3.65 15.52
N ASN A 71 5.89 4.19 16.32
CA ASN A 71 4.90 5.16 15.87
C ASN A 71 5.54 6.54 15.71
N ARG A 72 5.70 7.01 14.47
CA ARG A 72 6.23 8.35 14.18
C ARG A 72 5.13 9.38 13.92
N LEU A 73 3.86 8.98 14.02
CA LEU A 73 2.72 9.89 13.95
C LEU A 73 2.60 10.67 15.26
N ASN A 74 1.97 11.84 15.18
CA ASN A 74 1.64 12.68 16.32
C ASN A 74 0.35 12.26 17.03
N GLN A 75 -0.12 11.03 16.80
CA GLN A 75 -1.33 10.47 17.41
C GLN A 75 -1.16 8.99 17.72
N ARG A 76 -1.98 8.48 18.66
CA ARG A 76 -2.07 7.05 18.95
C ARG A 76 -2.50 6.27 17.70
N VAL A 77 -1.90 5.11 17.51
CA VAL A 77 -2.32 4.13 16.50
C VAL A 77 -2.50 2.75 17.12
N ASP A 78 -3.45 2.01 16.58
CA ASP A 78 -3.64 0.59 16.84
C ASP A 78 -2.98 -0.22 15.74
N LEU A 79 -2.30 -1.31 16.09
CA LEU A 79 -1.49 -2.10 15.16
C LEU A 79 -2.06 -3.48 14.88
N THR A 80 -1.73 -4.02 13.72
CA THR A 80 -1.89 -5.43 13.38
C THR A 80 -0.65 -5.87 12.61
N ALA A 81 -0.19 -7.11 12.83
CA ALA A 81 1.02 -7.62 12.17
C ALA A 81 0.78 -9.04 11.64
N GLU A 82 1.36 -9.30 10.47
CA GLU A 82 1.35 -10.59 9.78
C GLU A 82 2.78 -10.91 9.31
N VAL A 83 3.11 -12.20 9.24
CA VAL A 83 4.41 -12.66 8.73
C VAL A 83 4.16 -13.59 7.56
N PHE A 84 4.91 -13.38 6.48
CA PHE A 84 4.88 -14.18 5.28
C PHE A 84 6.24 -14.84 5.08
N GLU A 85 6.25 -16.17 5.03
CA GLU A 85 7.43 -16.99 4.74
C GLU A 85 7.66 -17.05 3.22
N THR A 86 8.93 -17.07 2.80
CA THR A 86 9.28 -17.10 1.37
C THR A 86 9.33 -18.54 0.85
N ASP A 87 9.73 -19.48 1.70
CA ASP A 87 9.84 -20.92 1.43
C ASP A 87 9.30 -21.76 2.61
N PRO A 88 8.03 -22.21 2.57
CA PRO A 88 7.40 -22.92 3.68
C PRO A 88 7.97 -24.34 3.93
N ASP A 89 8.76 -24.88 3.01
CA ASP A 89 9.22 -26.27 3.06
C ASP A 89 10.70 -26.40 3.52
N GLY A 90 11.42 -25.28 3.67
CA GLY A 90 12.88 -25.28 3.81
C GLY A 90 13.49 -24.48 4.98
N GLY A 91 12.76 -23.57 5.61
CA GLY A 91 13.32 -22.70 6.65
C GLY A 91 12.54 -22.62 7.97
N PRO A 92 12.74 -21.55 8.76
CA PRO A 92 12.18 -21.43 10.09
C PRO A 92 10.66 -21.28 10.05
N ASN A 93 9.98 -22.15 10.78
CA ASN A 93 8.54 -22.10 10.97
C ASN A 93 8.17 -20.96 11.94
N VAL A 94 7.42 -19.98 11.45
CA VAL A 94 6.99 -18.81 12.22
C VAL A 94 5.53 -18.95 12.65
N THR A 95 5.28 -19.01 13.97
CA THR A 95 3.93 -19.13 14.53
C THR A 95 3.68 -18.12 15.66
N ASN A 96 2.42 -17.99 16.10
CA ASN A 96 2.02 -17.15 17.24
C ASN A 96 2.55 -15.70 17.19
N VAL A 97 2.47 -15.10 16.00
CA VAL A 97 2.84 -13.70 15.78
C VAL A 97 2.00 -12.79 16.68
N SER A 98 2.66 -11.90 17.39
CA SER A 98 2.05 -10.88 18.25
C SER A 98 2.71 -9.54 18.02
N VAL A 99 1.92 -8.48 18.10
CA VAL A 99 2.39 -7.10 18.11
C VAL A 99 1.78 -6.37 19.30
N VAL A 100 2.46 -5.32 19.77
CA VAL A 100 1.85 -4.34 20.67
C VAL A 100 0.60 -3.77 20.02
N LEU A 101 -0.55 -3.85 20.70
CA LEU A 101 -1.84 -3.53 20.09
C LEU A 101 -2.02 -2.03 19.82
N SER A 102 -1.37 -1.17 20.59
CA SER A 102 -1.46 0.28 20.43
C SER A 102 -0.15 0.97 20.80
N LEU A 103 0.24 1.99 20.06
CA LEU A 103 1.41 2.82 20.33
C LEU A 103 1.02 4.29 20.47
N GLU A 104 1.47 4.93 21.54
CA GLU A 104 1.45 6.38 21.67
C GLU A 104 2.41 7.06 20.67
N PRO A 105 2.29 8.38 20.44
CA PRO A 105 3.24 9.12 19.62
C PRO A 105 4.68 8.94 20.11
N GLY A 106 5.56 8.49 19.22
CA GLY A 106 6.98 8.25 19.52
C GLY A 106 7.28 6.96 20.29
N GLU A 107 6.25 6.21 20.69
CA GLU A 107 6.42 4.91 21.34
C GLU A 107 6.81 3.84 20.30
N GLY A 108 7.55 2.83 20.76
CA GLY A 108 7.83 1.65 19.97
C GLY A 108 7.66 0.37 20.76
N GLY A 109 7.38 -0.72 20.06
CA GLY A 109 7.23 -2.04 20.66
C GLY A 109 7.55 -3.17 19.67
N PRO A 110 7.79 -4.38 20.20
CA PRO A 110 8.23 -5.50 19.39
C PRO A 110 7.07 -6.12 18.61
N VAL A 111 7.41 -6.68 17.45
CA VAL A 111 6.67 -7.77 16.80
C VAL A 111 7.41 -9.05 17.14
N SER A 112 6.76 -9.93 17.89
CA SER A 112 7.34 -11.18 18.37
C SER A 112 6.62 -12.37 17.76
N ALA A 113 7.34 -13.46 17.52
CA ALA A 113 6.78 -14.72 17.05
C ALA A 113 7.50 -15.90 17.71
N ASP A 114 6.85 -17.05 17.72
CA ASP A 114 7.49 -18.32 18.07
C ASP A 114 8.17 -18.86 16.82
N LEU A 115 9.48 -19.13 16.93
CA LEU A 115 10.33 -19.57 15.83
C LEU A 115 10.82 -20.99 16.09
N ALA A 116 10.51 -21.92 15.19
CA ALA A 116 11.01 -23.29 15.22
C ALA A 116 11.80 -23.62 13.95
N CYS A 117 12.85 -24.44 14.09
CA CYS A 117 13.72 -24.80 12.98
C CYS A 117 13.81 -26.33 12.86
N ASP A 118 13.52 -26.85 11.67
CA ASP A 118 13.68 -28.28 11.38
C ASP A 118 15.05 -28.61 10.75
N SER A 119 15.79 -27.59 10.32
CA SER A 119 17.13 -27.73 9.75
C SER A 119 17.98 -26.48 9.94
N ASN A 120 19.31 -26.62 9.77
CA ASN A 120 20.25 -25.50 9.76
C ASN A 120 20.15 -24.77 8.41
N ALA A 121 19.37 -23.69 8.37
CA ALA A 121 19.13 -22.88 7.18
C ALA A 121 19.02 -21.40 7.52
N THR A 122 19.33 -20.54 6.55
CA THR A 122 19.07 -19.10 6.61
C THR A 122 18.00 -18.77 5.58
N GLU A 123 16.93 -18.11 6.02
CA GLU A 123 15.83 -17.68 5.15
C GLU A 123 15.36 -16.27 5.48
N SER A 124 14.82 -15.57 4.48
CA SER A 124 14.18 -14.27 4.66
C SER A 124 12.67 -14.44 4.80
N VAL A 125 12.12 -13.91 5.90
CA VAL A 125 10.68 -13.77 6.12
C VAL A 125 10.28 -12.30 6.00
N THR A 126 9.09 -12.03 5.48
CA THR A 126 8.57 -10.65 5.37
C THR A 126 7.56 -10.38 6.47
N VAL A 127 7.86 -9.41 7.33
CA VAL A 127 6.91 -8.93 8.35
C VAL A 127 6.15 -7.75 7.79
N THR A 128 4.82 -7.80 7.83
CA THR A 128 3.92 -6.73 7.39
C THR A 128 3.15 -6.19 8.58
N VAL A 129 3.06 -4.86 8.69
CA VAL A 129 2.37 -4.17 9.78
C VAL A 129 1.39 -3.15 9.21
N ASP A 130 0.18 -3.18 9.74
CA ASP A 130 -0.85 -2.16 9.51
C ASP A 130 -1.04 -1.32 10.77
N ALA A 131 -1.38 -0.04 10.58
CA ALA A 131 -1.71 0.86 11.67
C ALA A 131 -2.95 1.70 11.37
N VAL A 132 -3.82 1.84 12.37
CA VAL A 132 -5.04 2.66 12.29
C VAL A 132 -5.04 3.69 13.40
N GLY A 133 -5.20 4.96 13.04
CA GLY A 133 -5.34 6.07 13.98
C GLY A 133 -6.50 6.99 13.58
N THR A 134 -6.68 8.09 14.30
CA THR A 134 -7.77 9.03 13.99
C THR A 134 -7.49 9.77 12.67
N GLY A 135 -8.23 9.43 11.62
CA GLY A 135 -8.08 10.05 10.30
C GLY A 135 -6.78 9.67 9.57
N VAL A 136 -6.06 8.66 10.05
CA VAL A 136 -4.88 8.10 9.37
C VAL A 136 -4.98 6.58 9.33
N ARG A 137 -4.49 6.00 8.23
CA ARG A 137 -4.32 4.57 8.07
C ARG A 137 -3.02 4.34 7.32
N VAL A 138 -2.19 3.45 7.85
CA VAL A 138 -0.99 2.95 7.22
C VAL A 138 -1.26 1.49 6.88
N GLU A 139 -1.11 1.14 5.60
CA GLU A 139 -1.33 -0.22 5.12
C GLU A 139 -0.04 -0.78 4.56
N ASN A 140 0.18 -2.07 4.78
CA ASN A 140 1.25 -2.86 4.19
C ASN A 140 2.66 -2.29 4.45
N ALA A 141 2.94 -1.81 5.67
CA ALA A 141 4.31 -1.45 6.05
C ALA A 141 5.11 -2.75 6.22
N SER A 142 5.89 -3.12 5.21
CA SER A 142 6.59 -4.40 5.16
C SER A 142 8.10 -4.24 5.34
N ARG A 143 8.74 -5.20 6.01
CA ARG A 143 10.21 -5.30 6.09
C ARG A 143 10.67 -6.76 6.06
N PRO A 144 11.65 -7.12 5.20
CA PRO A 144 12.26 -8.44 5.25
C PRO A 144 13.16 -8.56 6.49
N VAL A 145 13.14 -9.73 7.12
CA VAL A 145 13.99 -10.11 8.25
C VAL A 145 14.71 -11.41 7.89
N GLU A 146 16.02 -11.45 8.04
CA GLU A 146 16.81 -12.67 7.84
C GLU A 146 16.83 -13.48 9.14
N LEU A 147 16.38 -14.74 9.06
CA LEU A 147 16.37 -15.69 10.16
C LEU A 147 17.40 -16.77 9.87
N THR A 148 18.30 -17.03 10.81
CA THR A 148 19.29 -18.12 10.71
C THR A 148 19.05 -19.15 11.80
N CYS A 149 18.76 -20.37 11.40
CA CYS A 149 18.66 -21.53 12.28
C CYS A 149 20.06 -22.11 12.55
N SER A 150 20.38 -22.36 13.82
CA SER A 150 21.67 -22.91 14.28
C SER A 150 21.50 -24.03 15.30
#